data_AF-A0A7V9ZGT1-F1
#
_entry.id   AF-A0A7V9ZGT1-F1
#
_cell.length_a   1.000
_cell.length_b   1.000
_cell.length_c   1.000
_cell.angle_alpha   90.00
_cell.angle_beta   90.00
_cell.angle_gamma   90.00
#
_symmetry.space_group_name_H-M   'P 1'
#
loop_
_entity.id
_entity.type
_entity.pdbx_description
1 polymer ?
#
loop_
_entity_poly.entity_id
_entity_poly.type
_entity_poly.pdbx_seq_one_letter_code
_entity_poly.pdbx_strand_id
1 'polypeptide(L)'
;MNGSQAPAGLDDHIYQRLLKERIIFLGSEVRDENANAICAQMLLLNAEDPHTDIFLYINSPGGSVDAGMAIYDTMQFIDNDV
;
A
#
# COMPACT_ATOMS: atom_id res chain seq x y z
N MET A 1 -23.04 17.51 -10.49
CA MET A 1 -22.18 16.55 -9.77
C MET A 1 -20.76 16.76 -10.28
N ASN A 2 -20.04 17.72 -9.71
CA ASN A 2 -18.70 18.09 -10.18
C ASN A 2 -17.70 17.55 -9.16
N GLY A 3 -17.36 16.27 -9.29
CA GLY A 3 -16.18 15.72 -8.63
C GLY A 3 -14.98 16.27 -9.38
N SER A 4 -14.37 17.31 -8.82
CA SER A 4 -13.07 17.82 -9.23
C SER A 4 -12.09 16.65 -9.24
N GLN A 5 -11.88 16.06 -10.43
CA GLN A 5 -10.76 15.16 -10.66
C GLN A 5 -9.51 15.98 -10.41
N ALA A 6 -8.85 15.71 -9.29
CA ALA A 6 -7.47 16.11 -9.11
C ALA A 6 -6.70 15.61 -10.35
N PRO A 7 -5.79 16.42 -10.92
CA PRO A 7 -4.98 15.94 -12.03
C PRO A 7 -4.25 14.69 -11.55
N ALA A 8 -4.38 13.57 -12.29
CA ALA A 8 -3.91 12.25 -11.87
C ALA A 8 -2.45 12.23 -11.35
N GLY A 9 -1.60 13.19 -11.73
CA GLY A 9 -0.24 13.33 -11.21
C GLY A 9 -0.10 13.93 -9.81
N LEU A 10 -1.07 14.70 -9.30
CA LEU A 10 -0.99 15.25 -7.94
C LEU A 10 -1.16 14.14 -6.89
N ASP A 11 -2.07 13.21 -7.15
CA ASP A 11 -2.32 12.07 -6.28
C ASP A 11 -1.08 11.15 -6.23
N ASP A 12 -0.47 10.87 -7.39
CA ASP A 12 0.78 10.09 -7.48
C ASP A 12 1.92 10.73 -6.67
N HIS A 13 2.10 12.05 -6.75
CA HIS A 13 3.12 12.75 -5.96
C HIS A 13 2.88 12.64 -4.45
N ILE A 14 1.62 12.65 -4.02
CA ILE A 14 1.26 12.49 -2.60
C ILE A 14 1.54 11.06 -2.15
N TYR A 15 1.11 10.03 -2.89
CA TYR A 15 1.37 8.63 -2.53
C TYR A 15 2.86 8.32 -2.49
N GLN A 16 3.65 8.85 -3.44
CA GLN A 16 5.10 8.71 -3.41
C GLN A 16 5.73 9.42 -2.21
N ARG A 17 5.16 10.55 -1.77
CA ARG A 17 5.63 11.21 -0.54
C ARG A 17 5.29 10.40 0.70
N LEU A 18 4.07 9.88 0.79
CA LEU A 18 3.64 9.00 1.88
C LEU A 18 4.52 7.75 1.97
N LEU A 19 4.84 7.13 0.84
CA LEU A 19 5.71 5.95 0.80
C LEU A 19 7.10 6.25 1.40
N LYS A 20 7.67 7.43 1.12
CA LYS A 20 8.95 7.86 1.74
C LYS A 20 8.86 8.04 3.26
N GLU A 21 7.67 8.36 3.77
CA GLU A 21 7.39 8.40 5.21
C GLU A 21 6.91 7.02 5.73
N ARG A 22 7.10 5.95 4.94
CA ARG A 22 6.73 4.56 5.24
C ARG A 22 5.23 4.33 5.41
N ILE A 23 4.42 5.10 4.69
CA ILE A 23 2.96 5.02 4.70
C ILE A 23 2.47 4.43 3.36
N ILE A 24 1.75 3.30 3.44
CA ILE A 24 1.09 2.64 2.31
C ILE A 24 -0.42 2.81 2.46
N PHE A 25 -1.12 3.10 1.36
CA PHE A 25 -2.56 3.36 1.37
C PHE A 25 -3.32 2.40 0.44
N LEU A 26 -4.26 1.66 1.01
CA LEU A 26 -5.21 0.82 0.29
C LEU A 26 -6.60 1.48 0.32
N GLY A 27 -6.86 2.32 -0.68
CA GLY A 27 -8.09 3.13 -0.78
C GLY A 27 -9.18 2.60 -1.71
N SER A 28 -8.98 1.40 -2.26
CA SER A 28 -9.87 0.82 -3.26
C SER A 28 -10.11 -0.67 -2.98
N GLU A 29 -11.00 -1.27 -3.76
CA GLU A 29 -11.26 -2.71 -3.73
C GLU A 29 -9.95 -3.51 -3.94
N VAL A 30 -9.76 -4.58 -3.16
CA VAL A 30 -8.56 -5.42 -3.21
C VAL A 30 -8.56 -6.26 -4.49
N ARG A 31 -7.55 -6.07 -5.33
CA ARG A 31 -7.36 -6.71 -6.64
C ARG A 31 -5.89 -7.13 -6.79
N ASP A 32 -5.61 -8.08 -7.67
CA ASP A 32 -4.24 -8.59 -7.83
C ASP A 32 -3.24 -7.48 -8.16
N GLU A 33 -3.64 -6.51 -8.98
CA GLU A 33 -2.81 -5.37 -9.39
C GLU A 33 -2.39 -4.48 -8.21
N ASN A 34 -3.33 -4.07 -7.35
CA ASN A 34 -3.02 -3.20 -6.22
C ASN A 34 -2.38 -3.98 -5.06
N ALA A 35 -2.74 -5.24 -4.86
CA ALA A 35 -2.08 -6.12 -3.90
C ALA A 35 -0.61 -6.31 -4.26
N ASN A 36 -0.29 -6.62 -5.51
CA ASN A 36 1.09 -6.74 -5.98
C ASN A 36 1.90 -5.45 -5.77
N ALA A 37 1.29 -4.29 -6.01
CA ALA A 37 1.92 -3.00 -5.75
C ALA A 37 2.20 -2.78 -4.25
N ILE A 38 1.24 -3.11 -3.38
CA ILE A 38 1.40 -3.02 -1.93
C ILE A 38 2.50 -3.96 -1.42
N CYS A 39 2.53 -5.21 -1.88
CA CYS A 39 3.58 -6.16 -1.54
C CYS A 39 4.96 -5.64 -1.97
N ALA A 40 5.07 -5.11 -3.20
CA ALA A 40 6.32 -4.54 -3.69
C ALA A 40 6.78 -3.33 -2.87
N GLN A 41 5.85 -2.47 -2.45
CA GLN A 41 6.15 -1.33 -1.57
C GLN A 41 6.66 -1.78 -0.19
N MET A 42 6.01 -2.78 0.42
CA MET A 42 6.46 -3.36 1.70
C MET A 42 7.87 -3.94 1.60
N LEU A 43 8.14 -4.73 0.55
CA LEU A 43 9.47 -5.32 0.32
C LEU A 43 10.54 -4.25 0.11
N LEU A 44 10.21 -3.16 -0.58
CA LEU A 44 11.12 -2.03 -0.76
C LEU A 44 11.44 -1.34 0.58
N LEU A 45 10.41 -1.03 1.37
CA LEU A 45 10.59 -0.40 2.68
C LEU A 45 11.37 -1.27 3.67
N ASN A 46 11.18 -2.59 3.63
CA ASN A 46 11.95 -3.57 4.39
C ASN A 46 13.41 -3.62 3.96
N ALA A 47 13.67 -3.57 2.65
CA ALA A 47 15.03 -3.55 2.11
C ALA A 47 15.77 -2.24 2.44
N GLU A 48 15.06 -1.12 2.53
CA GLU A 48 15.62 0.17 2.95
C GLU A 48 15.94 0.20 4.45
N ASP A 49 15.00 -0.25 5.29
CA ASP A 49 15.18 -0.37 6.73
C ASP A 49 14.22 -1.43 7.31
N PRO A 50 14.73 -2.61 7.73
CA PRO A 50 13.92 -3.69 8.29
C PRO A 50 13.50 -3.45 9.76
N HIS A 51 14.00 -2.40 10.41
CA HIS A 51 13.75 -2.14 11.84
C HIS A 51 12.73 -1.04 12.11
N THR A 52 12.35 -0.27 11.09
CA THR A 52 11.37 0.81 11.24
C THR A 52 10.00 0.34 10.78
N ASP A 53 8.95 0.67 11.54
CA ASP A 53 7.57 0.26 11.25
C ASP A 53 7.07 0.78 9.89
N ILE A 54 6.08 0.08 9.32
CA ILE A 54 5.38 0.47 8.08
C ILE A 54 3.91 0.70 8.44
N PHE A 55 3.34 1.84 8.04
CA PHE A 55 1.93 2.13 8.33
C PHE A 55 1.06 1.79 7.12
N LEU A 56 0.24 0.75 7.24
CA LEU A 56 -0.75 0.40 6.22
C LEU A 56 -2.14 0.99 6.58
N TYR A 57 -2.55 2.03 5.86
CA TYR A 57 -3.90 2.58 6.00
C TYR A 57 -4.86 1.90 5.03
N ILE A 58 -5.97 1.37 5.58
CA ILE A 58 -6.96 0.61 4.82
C ILE A 58 -8.30 1.34 4.84
N ASN A 59 -8.77 1.73 3.65
CA ASN A 59 -10.12 2.18 3.39
C ASN A 59 -10.64 1.44 2.16
N SER A 60 -10.98 0.16 2.36
CA SER A 60 -11.36 -0.75 1.29
C SER A 60 -12.71 -1.40 1.59
N PRO A 61 -13.59 -1.61 0.59
CA PRO A 61 -14.79 -2.43 0.75
C PRO A 61 -14.49 -3.95 0.81
N GLY A 62 -13.22 -4.35 0.76
CA GLY A 62 -12.80 -5.74 0.58
C GLY A 62 -12.45 -6.04 -0.88
N GLY A 63 -12.47 -7.32 -1.28
CA GLY A 63 -12.17 -7.73 -2.66
C GLY A 63 -11.75 -9.19 -2.75
N SER A 64 -10.77 -9.47 -3.61
CA SER A 64 -10.20 -10.81 -3.77
C SER A 64 -9.55 -11.31 -2.48
N VAL A 65 -9.97 -12.49 -2.01
CA VAL A 65 -9.41 -13.13 -0.82
C VAL A 65 -7.95 -13.51 -1.07
N ASP A 66 -7.64 -14.08 -2.24
CA ASP A 66 -6.28 -14.50 -2.58
C ASP A 66 -5.33 -13.29 -2.66
N ALA A 67 -5.79 -12.17 -3.20
CA ALA A 67 -5.03 -10.92 -3.22
C ALA A 67 -4.82 -10.36 -1.80
N GLY A 68 -5.84 -10.44 -0.94
CA GLY A 68 -5.72 -10.08 0.47
C GLY A 68 -4.73 -10.97 1.23
N MET A 69 -4.72 -12.27 0.94
CA MET A 69 -3.76 -13.22 1.51
C MET A 69 -2.32 -12.90 1.07
N ALA A 70 -2.11 -12.50 -0.19
CA ALA A 70 -0.78 -12.09 -0.64
C ALA A 70 -0.24 -10.89 0.16
N ILE A 71 -1.09 -9.91 0.47
CA ILE A 71 -0.73 -8.78 1.34
C ILE A 71 -0.40 -9.27 2.75
N TYR A 72 -1.29 -10.08 3.33
CA TYR A 72 -1.10 -10.63 4.67
C TYR A 72 0.19 -11.44 4.81
N ASP A 73 0.44 -12.35 3.88
CA ASP A 73 1.65 -13.19 3.87
C ASP A 73 2.91 -12.32 3.73
N THR A 74 2.84 -11.22 2.97
CA THR A 74 3.95 -10.27 2.86
C THR A 74 4.19 -9.53 4.17
N MET A 75 3.13 -9.11 4.88
CA MET A 75 3.25 -8.51 6.22
C MET A 75 3.90 -9.46 7.22
N GLN A 76 3.60 -10.77 7.14
CA GLN A 76 4.21 -11.77 8.01
C GLN A 76 5.64 -12.17 7.60
N PHE A 77 6.02 -11.92 6.35
CA PHE A 77 7.33 -12.29 5.80
C PHE A 77 8.42 -11.26 6.11
N ILE A 78 8.07 -9.97 6.10
CA ILE A 78 9.02 -8.89 6.36
C ILE A 78 9.32 -8.75 7.85
N ASP A 79 10.48 -8.18 8.19
CA ASP A 79 10.90 -8.01 9.58
C ASP A 79 10.22 -6.81 10.26
N ASN A 80 9.70 -5.87 9.46
CA ASN A 80 8.99 -4.68 9.95
C ASN A 80 7.69 -5.05 10.67
N ASP A 81 7.34 -4.28 11.70
CA ASP A 81 5.96 -4.24 12.19
C ASP A 81 5.08 -3.44 11.22
N VAL A 82 3.84 -3.90 10.99
CA VAL A 82 2.91 -3.35 9.99
C VAL A 82 1.52 -3.11 10.57
#